data_AF-A0A7V4UL95-F1
#
_entry.id   AF-A0A7V4UL95-F1
#
_cell.length_a   1.000
_cell.length_b   1.000
_cell.length_c   1.000
_cell.angle_alpha   90.00
_cell.angle_beta   90.00
_cell.angle_gamma   90.00
#
_symmetry.space_group_name_H-M   'P 1'
#
loop_
_entity.id
_entity.type
_entity.pdbx_description
1 polymer ?
#
loop_
_entity_poly.entity_id
_entity_poly.type
_entity_poly.pdbx_seq_one_letter_code
_entity_poly.pdbx_strand_id
1 'polypeptide(L)'
;AFSLSGFFAGLSGGLYTHFIRIAGPSTLEVSLSFQAIIWAIFGGVVTIYGPITGVFILYPLMEFLRILPEIRTLLFGLIVIIILLFMPEGLTTWIRDRMEEECPRCKVRNVAWRKSCRICFAEMGKKKTEGGENGA
;
A
#
# COMPACT_ATOMS: atom_id res chain seq x y z
N ALA A 1 4.25 -19.50 -14.72
CA ALA A 1 3.62 -18.57 -13.76
C ALA A 1 3.18 -19.29 -12.49
N PHE A 2 2.23 -20.23 -12.56
CA PHE A 2 1.73 -20.98 -11.40
C PHE A 2 2.80 -21.71 -10.58
N SER A 3 3.78 -22.35 -11.23
CA SER A 3 4.85 -23.05 -10.50
C SER A 3 5.75 -22.09 -9.71
N LEU A 4 5.98 -20.88 -10.23
CA LEU A 4 6.81 -19.88 -9.56
C LEU A 4 6.08 -19.26 -8.36
N SER A 5 4.80 -18.92 -8.51
CA SER A 5 3.99 -18.43 -7.39
C SER A 5 3.79 -19.50 -6.32
N GLY A 6 3.55 -20.75 -6.73
CA GLY A 6 3.47 -21.89 -5.82
C GLY A 6 4.77 -22.14 -5.05
N PHE A 7 5.92 -21.98 -5.70
CA PHE A 7 7.23 -22.09 -5.05
C PHE A 7 7.40 -21.06 -3.92
N PHE A 8 7.12 -19.78 -4.19
CA PHE A 8 7.21 -18.73 -3.16
C PHE A 8 6.15 -18.86 -2.07
N ALA A 9 4.92 -19.26 -2.41
CA ALA A 9 3.87 -19.51 -1.44
C ALA A 9 4.24 -20.66 -0.48
N GLY A 10 4.76 -21.77 -1.02
CA GLY A 10 5.23 -22.90 -0.23
C GLY A 10 6.44 -22.54 0.64
N LEU A 11 7.41 -21.81 0.10
CA LEU A 11 8.59 -21.34 0.84
C LEU A 11 8.19 -20.43 2.01
N SER A 12 7.28 -19.49 1.78
CA SER A 12 6.76 -18.60 2.83
C SER A 12 6.04 -19.38 3.93
N GLY A 13 5.19 -20.36 3.59
CA GLY A 13 4.48 -21.18 4.57
C GLY A 13 5.41 -22.08 5.41
N GLY A 14 6.43 -22.67 4.76
CA GLY A 14 7.44 -23.48 5.44
C GLY A 14 8.27 -22.64 6.43
N LEU A 15 8.72 -21.45 6.01
CA LEU A 15 9.44 -20.50 6.87
C LEU A 15 8.58 -20.02 8.03
N TYR A 16 7.31 -19.68 7.77
CA TYR A 16 6.37 -19.25 8.80
C TYR A 16 6.21 -20.30 9.91
N THR A 17 5.99 -21.56 9.52
CA THR A 17 5.85 -22.69 10.47
C THR A 17 7.13 -22.92 11.27
N HIS A 18 8.30 -22.79 10.63
CA HIS A 18 9.59 -22.90 11.31
C HIS A 18 9.80 -21.76 12.32
N PHE A 19 9.42 -20.52 11.95
CA PHE A 19 9.57 -19.34 12.81
C PHE A 19 8.71 -19.44 14.08
N ILE A 20 7.45 -19.84 13.96
CA ILE A 20 6.53 -19.97 15.09
C ILE A 20 6.76 -21.24 15.92
N ARG A 21 7.63 -22.17 15.45
CA ARG A 21 8.00 -23.45 16.08
C ARG A 21 6.83 -24.38 16.42
N ILE A 22 5.65 -24.12 15.86
CA ILE A 22 4.41 -24.84 16.11
C ILE A 22 3.78 -25.13 14.77
N ALA A 23 3.51 -26.41 14.49
CA ALA A 23 2.77 -26.85 13.31
C ALA A 23 1.45 -27.45 13.77
N GLY A 24 0.37 -26.66 13.73
CA GLY A 24 -0.95 -27.10 14.15
C GLY A 24 -2.07 -26.44 13.34
N PRO A 25 -3.30 -26.99 13.36
CA PRO A 25 -4.44 -26.39 12.66
C PRO A 25 -4.77 -24.98 13.17
N SER A 26 -4.39 -24.65 14.40
CA SER A 26 -4.54 -23.32 15.01
C SER A 26 -3.64 -22.24 14.38
N THR A 27 -2.53 -22.61 13.73
CA THR A 27 -1.61 -21.64 13.09
C THR A 27 -1.91 -21.42 11.61
N LEU A 28 -2.74 -22.29 11.03
CA LEU A 28 -3.18 -22.29 9.62
C LEU A 28 -4.68 -22.01 9.50
N GLU A 29 -5.22 -21.26 10.46
CA GLU A 29 -6.62 -20.91 10.50
C GLU A 29 -6.97 -19.92 9.39
N VAL A 30 -8.27 -19.82 9.07
CA VAL A 30 -8.80 -18.93 8.03
C VAL A 30 -8.39 -17.47 8.26
N SER A 31 -8.17 -17.10 9.52
CA SER A 31 -7.64 -15.80 9.96
C SER A 31 -6.34 -15.42 9.24
N LEU A 32 -5.41 -16.36 9.03
CA LEU A 32 -4.13 -16.10 8.35
C LEU A 32 -4.36 -15.74 6.87
N SER A 33 -5.27 -16.45 6.20
CA SER A 33 -5.65 -16.18 4.81
C SER A 33 -6.27 -14.80 4.65
N PHE A 34 -7.18 -14.42 5.56
CA PHE A 34 -7.73 -13.06 5.57
C PHE A 34 -6.65 -12.00 5.82
N GLN A 35 -5.71 -12.25 6.73
CA GLN A 35 -4.62 -11.33 7.03
C GLN A 35 -3.77 -11.05 5.77
N ALA A 36 -3.41 -12.11 5.03
CA ALA A 36 -2.66 -12.00 3.78
C ALA A 36 -3.41 -11.18 2.71
N ILE A 37 -4.72 -11.40 2.58
CA ILE A 37 -5.57 -10.64 1.65
C ILE A 37 -5.64 -9.17 2.08
N ILE A 38 -5.82 -8.88 3.37
CA ILE A 38 -5.90 -7.52 3.89
C ILE A 38 -4.59 -6.77 3.61
N TRP A 39 -3.44 -7.38 3.85
CA TRP A 39 -2.14 -6.75 3.53
C TRP A 39 -2.00 -6.44 2.04
N ALA A 40 -2.47 -7.34 1.18
CA ALA A 40 -2.44 -7.14 -0.28
C ALA A 40 -3.38 -6.01 -0.74
N ILE A 41 -4.61 -5.98 -0.23
CA ILE A 41 -5.61 -4.95 -0.59
C ILE A 41 -5.17 -3.58 -0.06
N PHE A 42 -4.74 -3.52 1.19
CA PHE A 42 -4.27 -2.29 1.82
C PHE A 42 -3.07 -1.67 1.07
N GLY A 43 -2.11 -2.52 0.73
CA GLY A 43 -0.92 -2.12 -0.02
C GLY A 43 -1.22 -1.74 -1.47
N GLY A 44 -2.28 -2.33 -2.04
CA GLY A 44 -2.70 -2.20 -3.43
C GLY A 44 -2.30 -3.41 -4.27
N VAL A 45 -3.29 -4.00 -4.96
CA VAL A 45 -3.15 -5.27 -5.71
C VAL A 45 -2.36 -5.16 -7.02
N VAL A 46 -2.07 -3.94 -7.46
CA VAL A 46 -1.52 -3.66 -8.81
C VAL A 46 0.00 -3.83 -8.87
N THR A 47 0.70 -3.81 -7.73
CA THR A 47 2.18 -3.88 -7.69
C THR A 47 2.67 -4.78 -6.56
N ILE A 48 3.83 -5.42 -6.73
CA ILE A 48 4.47 -6.24 -5.69
C ILE A 48 4.89 -5.38 -4.48
N TYR A 49 5.25 -4.11 -4.72
CA TYR A 49 5.62 -3.15 -3.68
C TYR A 49 4.45 -2.73 -2.78
N GLY A 50 3.22 -2.85 -3.28
CA GLY A 50 2.00 -2.58 -2.52
C GLY A 50 1.89 -3.49 -1.30
N PRO A 51 1.68 -4.81 -1.48
CA PRO A 51 1.59 -5.76 -0.37
C PRO A 51 2.79 -5.67 0.59
N ILE A 52 4.01 -5.45 0.08
CA ILE A 52 5.20 -5.26 0.93
C ILE A 52 5.00 -4.08 1.88
N THR A 53 4.67 -2.90 1.36
CA THR A 53 4.43 -1.71 2.20
C THR A 53 3.23 -1.91 3.13
N GLY A 54 2.18 -2.60 2.68
CA GLY A 54 1.03 -2.95 3.51
C GLY A 54 1.38 -3.83 4.71
N VAL A 55 2.18 -4.88 4.52
CA VAL A 55 2.68 -5.71 5.63
C VAL A 55 3.54 -4.89 6.57
N PHE A 56 4.49 -4.09 6.06
CA PHE A 56 5.39 -3.28 6.89
C PHE A 56 4.67 -2.27 7.79
N ILE A 57 3.46 -1.84 7.42
CA ILE A 57 2.66 -0.89 8.20
C ILE A 57 1.67 -1.63 9.11
N LEU A 58 0.89 -2.56 8.55
CA LEU A 58 -0.19 -3.22 9.28
C LEU A 58 0.31 -4.30 10.25
N TYR A 59 1.40 -4.99 9.94
CA TYR A 59 1.96 -6.01 10.83
C TYR A 59 2.43 -5.45 12.17
N PRO A 60 3.29 -4.41 12.24
CA PRO A 60 3.68 -3.83 13.52
C PRO A 60 2.48 -3.20 14.24
N LEU A 61 1.55 -2.57 13.51
CA LEU A 61 0.31 -2.06 14.09
C LEU A 61 -0.45 -3.18 14.82
N MET A 62 -0.54 -4.36 14.20
CA MET A 62 -1.17 -5.52 14.81
C MET A 62 -0.43 -6.07 16.02
N GLU A 63 0.89 -5.97 16.04
CA GLU A 63 1.70 -6.35 17.20
C GLU A 63 1.50 -5.36 18.36
N PHE A 64 1.36 -4.06 18.09
CA PHE A 64 0.99 -3.07 19.11
C PHE A 64 -0.41 -3.33 19.69
N LEU A 65 -1.37 -3.71 18.85
CA LEU A 65 -2.71 -4.09 19.29
C LEU A 65 -2.73 -5.37 20.15
N ARG A 66 -1.64 -6.14 20.18
CA ARG A 66 -1.53 -7.35 21.00
C ARG A 66 -1.59 -7.07 22.50
N ILE A 67 -1.36 -5.83 22.92
CA ILE A 67 -1.42 -5.39 24.32
C ILE A 67 -2.86 -5.46 24.87
N LEU A 68 -3.88 -5.37 24.01
CA LEU A 68 -5.31 -5.40 24.37
C LEU A 68 -6.03 -6.58 23.68
N PRO A 69 -5.89 -7.82 24.20
CA PRO A 69 -6.33 -9.02 23.50
C PRO A 69 -7.85 -9.13 23.31
N GLU A 70 -8.65 -8.58 24.23
CA GLU A 70 -10.12 -8.71 24.21
C GLU A 70 -10.79 -7.95 23.05
N ILE A 71 -10.22 -6.81 22.65
CA ILE A 71 -10.81 -5.95 21.61
C ILE A 71 -10.00 -5.91 20.32
N ARG A 72 -8.88 -6.64 20.23
CA ARG A 72 -7.96 -6.62 19.08
C ARG A 72 -8.65 -6.90 17.74
N THR A 73 -9.45 -7.96 17.65
CA THR A 73 -10.10 -8.35 16.39
C THR A 73 -11.09 -7.29 15.91
N LEU A 74 -11.84 -6.70 16.83
CA LEU A 74 -12.84 -5.67 16.53
C LEU A 74 -12.16 -4.35 16.15
N LEU A 75 -11.12 -3.95 16.90
CA LEU A 75 -10.33 -2.76 16.61
C LEU A 75 -9.62 -2.88 15.26
N PHE A 76 -9.05 -4.04 14.95
CA PHE A 76 -8.41 -4.29 13.67
C PHE A 76 -9.39 -4.19 12.50
N GLY A 77 -10.56 -4.85 12.60
CA GLY A 77 -11.59 -4.74 11.58
C GLY A 77 -12.04 -3.30 11.36
N LEU A 78 -12.21 -2.54 12.45
CA LEU A 78 -12.56 -1.12 12.38
C LEU A 78 -11.47 -0.29 11.69
N ILE A 79 -10.20 -0.48 12.05
CA ILE A 79 -9.06 0.20 11.43
C ILE A 79 -9.02 -0.10 9.93
N VAL A 80 -9.18 -1.37 9.54
CA VAL A 80 -9.20 -1.77 8.13
C VAL A 80 -10.37 -1.12 7.39
N ILE A 81 -11.58 -1.11 7.96
CA ILE A 81 -12.75 -0.45 7.37
C ILE A 81 -12.50 1.06 7.19
N ILE A 82 -11.99 1.74 8.22
CA ILE A 82 -11.65 3.17 8.16
C ILE A 82 -10.66 3.39 7.02
N ILE A 83 -9.60 2.60 6.93
CA ILE A 83 -8.58 2.83 5.91
C ILE A 83 -9.10 2.53 4.51
N LEU A 84 -9.93 1.50 4.33
CA LEU A 84 -10.60 1.25 3.05
C LEU A 84 -11.58 2.38 2.68
N LEU A 85 -12.20 3.05 3.65
CA LEU A 85 -13.08 4.20 3.42
C LEU A 85 -12.30 5.46 3.01
N PHE A 86 -11.18 5.74 3.66
CA PHE A 86 -10.37 6.92 3.38
C PHE A 86 -9.42 6.74 2.19
N MET A 87 -8.98 5.51 1.92
CA MET A 87 -8.02 5.14 0.86
C MET A 87 -8.44 3.82 0.17
N PRO A 88 -9.56 3.81 -0.58
CA PRO A 88 -10.14 2.60 -1.18
C PRO A 88 -9.27 1.97 -2.27
N GLU A 89 -8.46 2.77 -2.96
CA GLU A 89 -7.58 2.27 -4.01
C GLU A 89 -6.25 1.70 -3.45
N GLY A 90 -6.02 1.80 -2.15
CA GLY A 90 -4.82 1.33 -1.46
C GLY A 90 -3.70 2.37 -1.37
N LEU A 91 -2.67 2.07 -0.59
CA LEU A 91 -1.58 3.00 -0.31
C LEU A 91 -0.77 3.34 -1.58
N THR A 92 -0.60 2.38 -2.49
CA THR A 92 0.21 2.58 -3.71
C THR A 92 -0.45 3.48 -4.75
N THR A 93 -1.77 3.49 -4.87
CA THR A 93 -2.47 4.41 -5.79
C THR A 93 -2.49 5.82 -5.22
N TRP A 94 -2.67 5.99 -3.91
CA TRP A 94 -2.56 7.29 -3.25
C TRP A 94 -1.16 7.90 -3.47
N ILE A 95 -0.11 7.09 -3.35
CA ILE A 95 1.26 7.53 -3.65
C ILE A 95 1.42 7.81 -5.15
N ARG A 96 0.90 6.97 -6.05
CA ARG A 96 0.98 7.19 -7.51
C ARG A 96 0.27 8.46 -7.96
N ASP A 97 -0.92 8.75 -7.46
CA ASP A 97 -1.68 9.97 -7.77
C ASP A 97 -0.96 11.22 -7.27
N ARG A 98 -0.25 11.13 -6.14
CA ARG A 98 0.64 12.21 -5.68
C ARG A 98 1.89 12.37 -6.56
N MET A 99 2.33 11.28 -7.18
CA MET A 99 3.56 11.21 -7.97
C MET A 99 3.35 11.40 -9.48
N GLU A 100 2.13 11.48 -9.99
CA GLU A 100 1.89 11.67 -11.42
C GLU A 100 1.24 13.02 -11.68
N GLU A 101 2.02 13.91 -12.30
CA GLU A 101 1.52 15.17 -12.81
C GLU A 101 1.33 15.05 -14.32
N GLU A 102 0.14 15.42 -14.78
CA GLU A 102 -0.16 15.52 -16.20
C GLU A 102 0.49 16.79 -16.74
N CYS A 103 1.37 16.66 -17.74
CA CYS A 103 2.00 17.84 -18.31
C CYS A 103 0.96 18.69 -19.08
N PRO A 104 0.91 20.02 -18.89
CA PRO A 104 -0.07 20.89 -19.53
C PRO A 104 0.07 20.97 -21.07
N ARG A 105 1.25 20.60 -21.61
CA ARG A 105 1.57 20.73 -23.05
C ARG A 105 1.45 19.42 -23.81
N CYS A 106 2.01 18.33 -23.26
CA CYS A 106 2.05 17.01 -23.89
C CYS A 106 0.90 16.09 -23.43
N LYS A 107 0.20 16.43 -22.32
CA LYS A 107 -0.88 15.63 -21.69
C LYS A 107 -0.55 14.15 -21.50
N VAL A 108 0.73 13.90 -21.25
CA VAL A 108 1.25 12.59 -20.87
C VAL A 108 1.50 12.59 -19.37
N ARG A 109 1.16 11.49 -18.70
CA ARG A 109 1.50 11.27 -17.29
C ARG A 109 3.02 11.18 -17.16
N ASN A 110 3.59 12.07 -16.37
CA ASN A 110 5.01 12.07 -16.06
C ASN A 110 5.18 12.08 -14.53
N VAL A 111 6.29 11.52 -14.05
CA VAL A 111 6.61 11.54 -12.62
C VAL A 111 6.76 12.99 -12.14
N ALA A 112 6.08 13.35 -11.06
CA ALA A 112 5.99 14.69 -10.48
C ALA A 112 7.36 15.26 -10.09
N TRP A 113 8.34 14.41 -9.73
CA TRP A 113 9.69 14.87 -9.41
C TRP A 113 10.51 15.27 -10.64
N ARG A 114 10.06 14.94 -11.87
CA ARG A 114 10.83 15.26 -13.08
C ARG A 114 10.69 16.72 -13.41
N LYS A 115 11.81 17.43 -13.41
CA LYS A 115 11.90 18.84 -13.83
C LYS A 115 11.49 19.09 -15.28
N SER A 116 11.42 18.08 -16.14
CA SER A 116 11.02 18.22 -17.55
C SER A 116 10.13 17.08 -18.07
N CYS A 117 9.12 17.39 -18.93
CA CYS A 117 8.33 16.38 -19.67
C CYS A 117 9.28 15.56 -20.56
N ARG A 118 9.19 14.23 -20.51
CA ARG A 118 10.06 13.34 -21.32
C ARG A 118 9.92 13.56 -22.83
N ILE A 119 8.70 13.90 -23.27
CA ILE A 119 8.33 14.00 -24.68
C ILE A 119 8.55 15.42 -25.21
N CYS A 120 8.07 16.44 -24.48
CA CYS A 120 8.12 17.82 -24.96
C CYS A 120 9.17 18.70 -24.26
N PHE A 121 9.96 18.14 -23.34
CA PHE A 121 10.98 18.84 -22.54
C PHE A 121 10.51 20.10 -21.81
N ALA A 122 9.19 20.34 -21.73
CA ALA A 122 8.62 21.45 -20.99
C ALA A 122 9.00 21.34 -19.50
N GLU A 123 9.45 22.45 -18.91
CA GLU A 123 9.78 22.49 -17.49
C GLU A 123 8.51 22.26 -16.65
N MET A 124 8.55 21.22 -15.83
CA MET A 124 7.48 20.86 -14.90
C MET A 124 7.89 21.49 -13.56
N GLY A 125 7.59 22.77 -13.40
CA GLY A 125 8.16 23.57 -12.32
C GLY A 125 7.37 24.83 -12.00
N LYS A 126 6.76 24.78 -10.81
CA LYS A 126 6.04 25.83 -10.07
C LYS A 126 4.65 26.20 -10.60
N LYS A 127 3.65 25.77 -9.82
CA LYS A 127 2.40 26.51 -9.61
C LYS A 127 2.69 28.00 -9.71
N LYS A 128 2.01 28.67 -10.63
CA LYS A 128 1.95 30.13 -10.63
C LYS A 128 1.61 30.59 -9.21
N THR A 129 2.45 31.42 -8.64
CA THR A 129 2.01 32.49 -7.76
C THR A 129 1.10 33.41 -8.57
N GLU A 130 -0.18 33.06 -8.68
CA GLU A 130 -1.28 34.01 -8.93
C GLU A 130 -1.70 34.49 -7.54
N GLY A 131 -1.77 35.75 -7.17
CA GLY A 131 -1.51 37.04 -7.81
C GLY A 131 -1.80 38.03 -6.69
N GLY A 132 -0.86 38.92 -6.38
CA GLY A 132 -0.95 39.83 -5.24
C GLY A 132 -0.19 41.11 -5.53
N GLU A 133 -0.59 41.82 -6.58
CA GLU A 133 -0.29 43.24 -6.75
C GLU A 133 -1.59 44.00 -7.02
N ASN A 134 -1.98 44.78 -6.01
CA ASN A 134 -2.44 46.17 -6.02
C ASN A 134 -3.67 46.59 -6.86
N GLY A 135 -4.67 47.18 -6.17
CA GLY A 135 -5.56 48.16 -6.79
C GLY A 135 -6.93 48.38 -6.15
N ALA A 136 -6.99 48.94 -4.93
CA ALA A 136 -7.98 49.93 -4.48
C ALA A 136 -7.62 50.44 -3.07
#